data_AF-A0A7C4CKC0-F1
#
_entry.id   AF-A0A7C4CKC0-F1
#
_cell.length_a   1.000
_cell.length_b   1.000
_cell.length_c   1.000
_cell.angle_alpha   90.00
_cell.angle_beta   90.00
_cell.angle_gamma   90.00
#
_symmetry.space_group_name_H-M   'P 1'
#
loop_
_entity.id
_entity.type
_entity.pdbx_description
1 polymer ?
#
loop_
_entity_poly.entity_id
_entity_poly.type
_entity_poly.pdbx_seq_one_letter_code
_entity_poly.pdbx_strand_id
1 'polypeptide(L)'
;MEDLRELITRLAAENALKYGKADAKAVIGKILYIRPDLKQKVRELIPLVEEVVRVVNEMPKEALEGIGEVKKEKKEEVRRWPDLPKAERGKVVTRVAPEPNGYPTLGHAKGLLVPFIYARLYGGKFLLRFEDTNPRVEKLEYYDAIREEFSRLLEACEEELGLSPGKWDEEIIESYYLDEMYALAGKLIEIGKAYVCTCPATEVRKRRKLGISCDHRDQPIERNLELWDKMLNGDFREGEAHLRLKTDMKHPNVTMRDPGIFRVIEAEHPIHGDKYRVYPVYDFSVSVMDSLTGVTHAFRSKEFEPHVDVQRHIVRALGLREYEMIQFGRITVEGIPLSKRYIRPLVESGILEGWDDPRIPTLRGLFRRGITPRAIVRFFYELGPSKVDATVNMSAIASINRKILDPIAKRYMFVPNPIKAKIEGLIPPVVAQVEVHPDSKERREIRLDENEIFIASSDLEGLKAGDELRLRGLVNVTVRSVNPDEVSLRVSEEQRVKGVKIIQWAPVKNGVPARLFVPESPYSFRMLGGYGEPALREIREGEMVQFVRIGFARLDRRDPLTFILSHD
;
A
#
# COMPACT_ATOMS: atom_id res chain seq x y z
N MET A 1 34.61 -8.10 -18.99
CA MET A 1 35.15 -9.08 -18.03
C MET A 1 36.18 -8.33 -17.21
N GLU A 2 35.94 -8.15 -15.91
CA GLU A 2 36.86 -7.47 -14.99
C GLU A 2 38.20 -8.24 -14.93
N ASP A 3 39.33 -7.54 -15.00
CA ASP A 3 40.66 -8.15 -14.87
C ASP A 3 40.81 -8.74 -13.46
N LEU A 4 41.46 -9.90 -13.31
CA LEU A 4 41.62 -10.57 -12.02
C LEU A 4 42.33 -9.67 -11.01
N ARG A 5 43.32 -8.89 -11.45
CA ARG A 5 44.05 -7.95 -10.59
C ARG A 5 43.18 -6.77 -10.16
N GLU A 6 42.31 -6.29 -11.04
CA GLU A 6 41.34 -5.23 -10.76
C GLU A 6 40.30 -5.68 -9.71
N LEU A 7 39.77 -6.90 -9.87
CA LEU A 7 38.86 -7.53 -8.89
C LEU A 7 39.52 -7.66 -7.51
N ILE A 8 40.77 -8.13 -7.45
CA ILE A 8 41.52 -8.25 -6.18
C ILE A 8 41.69 -6.87 -5.54
N THR A 9 42.08 -5.87 -6.34
CA THR A 9 42.32 -4.49 -5.88
C THR A 9 41.05 -3.86 -5.30
N ARG A 10 39.91 -4.04 -5.99
CA ARG A 10 38.60 -3.57 -5.52
C ARG A 10 38.18 -4.23 -4.21
N LEU A 11 38.27 -5.56 -4.13
CA LEU A 11 37.87 -6.31 -2.93
C LEU A 11 38.78 -6.01 -1.73
N ALA A 12 40.06 -5.77 -1.96
CA ALA A 12 41.00 -5.32 -0.95
C ALA A 12 40.65 -3.90 -0.48
N ALA A 13 40.38 -2.95 -1.40
CA ALA A 13 39.97 -1.59 -1.04
C ALA A 13 38.67 -1.56 -0.22
N GLU A 14 37.65 -2.33 -0.61
CA GLU A 14 36.41 -2.50 0.17
C GLU A 14 36.67 -3.06 1.58
N ASN A 15 37.60 -4.01 1.69
CA ASN A 15 37.94 -4.62 2.97
C ASN A 15 38.69 -3.62 3.87
N ALA A 16 39.64 -2.86 3.31
CA ALA A 16 40.35 -1.79 4.01
C ALA A 16 39.43 -0.66 4.47
N LEU A 17 38.51 -0.19 3.63
CA LEU A 17 37.54 0.85 4.00
C LEU A 17 36.62 0.43 5.14
N LYS A 18 36.27 -0.86 5.19
CA LYS A 18 35.36 -1.41 6.20
C LYS A 18 36.04 -1.72 7.54
N TYR A 19 37.30 -2.17 7.51
CA TYR A 19 37.99 -2.71 8.69
C TYR A 19 39.28 -1.97 9.04
N GLY A 20 39.59 -0.87 8.34
CA GLY A 20 40.80 -0.06 8.52
C GLY A 20 42.02 -0.58 7.76
N LYS A 21 42.15 -1.90 7.55
CA LYS A 21 43.17 -2.54 6.69
C LYS A 21 42.57 -3.74 5.96
N ALA A 22 43.06 -4.00 4.75
CA ALA A 22 42.74 -5.18 3.97
C ALA A 22 43.46 -6.42 4.54
N ASP A 23 42.72 -7.52 4.69
CA ASP A 23 43.22 -8.84 5.07
C ASP A 23 43.20 -9.79 3.88
N ALA A 24 44.35 -10.42 3.58
CA ALA A 24 44.51 -11.29 2.42
C ALA A 24 43.61 -12.53 2.48
N LYS A 25 43.37 -13.11 3.66
CA LYS A 25 42.51 -14.30 3.79
C LYS A 25 41.04 -13.95 3.53
N ALA A 26 40.57 -12.82 4.03
CA ALA A 26 39.23 -12.31 3.79
C ALA A 26 39.00 -11.98 2.31
N VAL A 27 40.00 -11.39 1.65
CA VAL A 27 39.95 -11.08 0.20
C VAL A 27 39.93 -12.37 -0.62
N ILE A 28 40.79 -13.35 -0.32
CA ILE A 28 40.77 -14.68 -0.97
C ILE A 28 39.40 -15.35 -0.81
N GLY A 29 38.83 -15.33 0.40
CA GLY A 29 37.51 -15.91 0.67
C GLY A 29 36.41 -15.29 -0.20
N LYS A 30 36.42 -13.97 -0.35
CA LYS A 30 35.48 -13.26 -1.26
C LYS A 30 35.73 -13.59 -2.73
N ILE A 31 36.99 -13.68 -3.18
CA ILE A 31 37.31 -14.03 -4.58
C ILE A 31 36.79 -15.43 -4.91
N LEU A 32 36.99 -16.41 -4.03
CA LEU A 32 36.52 -17.79 -4.26
C LEU A 32 35.00 -17.94 -4.19
N TYR A 33 34.32 -17.00 -3.53
CA TYR A 33 32.86 -16.90 -3.57
C TYR A 33 32.38 -16.33 -4.92
N ILE A 34 33.03 -15.28 -5.43
CA ILE A 34 32.66 -14.61 -6.69
C ILE A 34 33.08 -15.42 -7.93
N ARG A 35 34.23 -16.10 -7.86
CA ARG A 35 34.85 -16.90 -8.92
C ARG A 35 35.19 -18.31 -8.41
N PRO A 36 34.19 -19.20 -8.26
CA PRO A 36 34.42 -20.58 -7.80
C PRO A 36 35.35 -21.40 -8.70
N ASP A 37 35.48 -21.00 -9.97
CA ASP A 37 36.40 -21.60 -10.96
C ASP A 37 37.88 -21.47 -10.57
N LEU A 38 38.24 -20.47 -9.75
CA LEU A 38 39.61 -20.25 -9.29
C LEU A 38 40.02 -21.16 -8.13
N LYS A 39 39.11 -21.99 -7.59
CA LYS A 39 39.41 -22.93 -6.48
C LYS A 39 40.55 -23.90 -6.80
N GLN A 40 40.69 -24.29 -8.07
CA GLN A 40 41.76 -25.21 -8.49
C GLN A 40 43.13 -24.52 -8.63
N LYS A 41 43.17 -23.18 -8.67
CA LYS A 41 44.38 -22.36 -8.84
C LYS A 41 44.68 -21.48 -7.62
N VAL A 42 44.14 -21.81 -6.45
CA VAL A 42 44.29 -21.02 -5.22
C VAL A 42 45.75 -20.77 -4.84
N ARG A 43 46.63 -21.77 -5.07
CA ARG A 43 48.06 -21.64 -4.78
C ARG A 43 48.75 -20.56 -5.62
N GLU A 44 48.27 -20.32 -6.84
CA GLU A 44 48.77 -19.28 -7.74
C GLU A 44 48.13 -17.91 -7.44
N LEU A 45 46.94 -17.90 -6.83
CA LEU A 45 46.20 -16.69 -6.45
C LEU A 45 46.78 -16.02 -5.19
N ILE A 46 47.27 -16.82 -4.23
CA ILE A 46 47.75 -16.31 -2.93
C ILE A 46 48.82 -15.21 -3.07
N PRO A 47 49.93 -15.42 -3.83
CA PRO A 47 50.97 -14.41 -3.95
C PRO A 47 50.47 -13.09 -4.56
N LEU A 48 49.57 -13.18 -5.55
CA LEU A 48 48.98 -12.02 -6.21
C LEU A 48 48.06 -11.24 -5.27
N VAL A 49 47.26 -11.93 -4.45
CA VAL A 49 46.40 -11.27 -3.46
C VAL A 49 47.22 -10.61 -2.36
N GLU A 50 48.27 -11.27 -1.87
CA GLU A 50 49.15 -10.71 -0.85
C GLU A 50 49.91 -9.47 -1.34
N GLU A 51 50.35 -9.47 -2.60
CA GLU A 51 50.96 -8.31 -3.25
C GLU A 51 49.98 -7.14 -3.31
N VAL A 52 48.76 -7.37 -3.84
CA VAL A 52 47.76 -6.31 -4.01
C VAL A 52 47.25 -5.77 -2.67
N VAL A 53 47.03 -6.64 -1.68
CA VAL A 53 46.61 -6.23 -0.33
C VAL A 53 47.66 -5.34 0.35
N ARG A 54 48.94 -5.62 0.11
CA ARG A 54 50.04 -4.78 0.62
C ARG A 54 49.99 -3.39 0.02
N VAL A 55 49.87 -3.31 -1.31
CA VAL A 55 49.76 -2.03 -2.03
C VAL A 55 48.55 -1.24 -1.54
N VAL A 56 47.39 -1.88 -1.45
CA VAL A 56 46.14 -1.25 -0.98
C VAL A 56 46.25 -0.73 0.45
N ASN A 57 46.94 -1.45 1.34
CA ASN A 57 47.12 -1.01 2.73
C ASN A 57 48.07 0.18 2.90
N GLU A 58 48.86 0.52 1.86
CA GLU A 58 49.72 1.70 1.84
C GLU A 58 49.04 2.92 1.20
N MET A 59 47.83 2.76 0.65
CA MET A 59 47.10 3.85 -0.01
C MET A 59 46.39 4.76 1.01
N PRO A 60 46.30 6.08 0.74
CA PRO A 60 45.48 6.98 1.55
C PRO A 60 43.99 6.66 1.38
N LYS A 61 43.20 6.95 2.42
CA LYS A 61 41.78 6.58 2.50
C LYS A 61 40.97 7.13 1.32
N GLU A 62 41.29 8.34 0.87
CA GLU A 62 40.63 9.02 -0.25
C GLU A 62 40.85 8.28 -1.58
N ALA A 63 42.03 7.67 -1.77
CA ALA A 63 42.32 6.85 -2.94
C ALA A 63 41.61 5.51 -2.89
N LEU A 64 41.41 4.96 -1.69
CA LEU A 64 40.62 3.73 -1.48
C LEU A 64 39.12 3.95 -1.76
N GLU A 65 38.58 5.10 -1.36
CA GLU A 65 37.18 5.48 -1.63
C GLU A 65 36.92 5.53 -3.15
N GLY A 66 37.85 6.06 -3.95
CA GLY A 66 37.75 6.08 -5.41
C GLY A 66 37.84 4.69 -6.09
N ILE A 67 38.39 3.68 -5.40
CA ILE A 67 38.51 2.29 -5.91
C ILE A 67 37.34 1.42 -5.43
N GLY A 68 36.89 1.60 -4.19
CA GLY A 68 35.79 0.86 -3.58
C GLY A 68 34.41 1.21 -4.13
N GLU A 69 34.25 2.42 -4.71
CA GLU A 69 33.03 2.88 -5.36
C GLU A 69 32.91 2.49 -6.85
N VAL A 70 33.16 1.22 -7.20
CA VAL A 70 32.50 0.70 -8.40
C VAL A 70 31.08 0.37 -7.99
N LYS A 71 30.13 1.18 -8.48
CA LYS A 71 28.68 0.94 -8.45
C LYS A 71 28.46 -0.57 -8.48
N LYS A 72 27.86 -1.12 -7.42
CA LYS A 72 27.12 -2.37 -7.57
C LYS A 72 26.16 -2.11 -8.72
N GLU A 73 26.49 -2.57 -9.92
CA GLU A 73 25.46 -3.09 -10.79
C GLU A 73 24.77 -4.13 -9.91
N LYS A 74 23.68 -3.71 -9.26
CA LYS A 74 22.63 -4.63 -8.91
C LYS A 74 22.37 -5.31 -10.23
N LYS A 75 22.88 -6.53 -10.41
CA LYS A 75 22.16 -7.50 -11.21
C LYS A 75 20.77 -7.46 -10.61
N GLU A 76 19.88 -6.73 -11.26
CA GLU A 76 18.46 -6.89 -11.03
C GLU A 76 18.24 -8.37 -11.34
N GLU A 77 18.27 -9.20 -10.30
CA GLU A 77 17.54 -10.44 -10.35
C GLU A 77 16.12 -9.98 -10.67
N VAL A 78 15.76 -10.06 -11.96
CA VAL A 78 14.41 -9.83 -12.41
C VAL A 78 13.58 -10.82 -11.64
N ARG A 79 12.95 -10.35 -10.55
CA ARG A 79 12.20 -11.18 -9.64
C ARG A 79 11.00 -11.67 -10.41
N ARG A 80 11.13 -12.85 -10.99
CA ARG A 80 10.11 -13.44 -11.84
C ARG A 80 8.96 -13.88 -10.96
N TRP A 81 7.77 -13.34 -11.24
CA TRP A 81 6.53 -13.80 -10.62
C TRP A 81 6.33 -15.29 -10.96
N PRO A 82 5.84 -16.14 -10.03
CA PRO A 82 5.59 -17.55 -10.30
C PRO A 82 4.65 -17.74 -11.49
N ASP A 83 4.93 -18.73 -12.34
CA ASP A 83 4.05 -19.01 -13.48
C ASP A 83 2.69 -19.54 -13.01
N LEU A 84 1.63 -19.19 -13.74
CA LEU A 84 0.27 -19.65 -13.46
C LEU A 84 0.05 -21.10 -13.96
N PRO A 85 -0.63 -21.96 -13.16
CA PRO A 85 -0.92 -23.33 -13.56
C PRO A 85 -1.87 -23.36 -14.76
N LYS A 86 -1.55 -24.16 -15.78
CA LYS A 86 -2.37 -24.30 -17.01
C LYS A 86 -2.65 -22.98 -17.74
N ALA A 87 -1.80 -21.97 -17.54
CA ALA A 87 -1.95 -20.70 -18.24
C ALA A 87 -1.43 -20.78 -19.68
N GLU A 88 -2.26 -20.30 -20.60
CA GLU A 88 -1.88 -20.06 -21.98
C GLU A 88 -1.80 -18.55 -22.22
N ARG A 89 -0.70 -18.08 -22.80
CA ARG A 89 -0.51 -16.67 -23.11
C ARG A 89 -1.61 -16.18 -24.06
N GLY A 90 -2.17 -15.00 -23.80
CA GLY A 90 -3.31 -14.44 -24.53
C GLY A 90 -4.68 -14.96 -24.09
N LYS A 91 -4.75 -16.03 -23.28
CA LYS A 91 -6.02 -16.66 -22.85
C LYS A 91 -6.29 -16.55 -21.34
N VAL A 92 -5.36 -15.99 -20.58
CA VAL A 92 -5.56 -15.74 -19.15
C VAL A 92 -6.67 -14.71 -18.98
N VAL A 93 -7.65 -15.01 -18.13
CA VAL A 93 -8.71 -14.08 -17.72
C VAL A 93 -8.75 -14.11 -16.21
N THR A 94 -8.44 -12.97 -15.61
CA THR A 94 -8.48 -12.77 -14.16
C THR A 94 -9.49 -11.67 -13.83
N ARG A 95 -9.77 -11.48 -12.55
CA ARG A 95 -10.70 -10.47 -12.06
C ARG A 95 -10.38 -10.04 -10.65
N VAL A 96 -10.73 -8.80 -10.34
CA VAL A 96 -11.03 -8.37 -8.97
C VAL A 96 -12.54 -8.39 -8.80
N ALA A 97 -13.00 -8.83 -7.63
CA ALA A 97 -14.42 -8.95 -7.35
C ALA A 97 -14.77 -8.30 -6.00
N PRO A 98 -14.84 -6.96 -5.91
CA PRO A 98 -15.15 -6.29 -4.65
C PRO A 98 -16.66 -6.25 -4.38
N GLU A 99 -17.04 -6.41 -3.11
CA GLU A 99 -18.38 -6.05 -2.62
C GLU A 99 -18.47 -4.52 -2.48
N PRO A 100 -19.48 -3.85 -3.07
CA PRO A 100 -19.64 -2.40 -2.98
C PRO A 100 -20.29 -1.99 -1.65
N ASN A 101 -19.64 -2.32 -0.53
CA ASN A 101 -20.16 -2.12 0.84
C ASN A 101 -19.28 -1.22 1.75
N GLY A 102 -18.31 -0.55 1.15
CA GLY A 102 -17.42 0.39 1.82
C GLY A 102 -16.19 0.72 1.00
N TYR A 103 -15.47 1.76 1.40
CA TYR A 103 -14.29 2.25 0.69
C TYR A 103 -13.15 1.20 0.62
N PRO A 104 -12.46 1.09 -0.53
CA PRO A 104 -11.27 0.28 -0.68
C PRO A 104 -10.19 0.58 0.35
N THR A 105 -9.46 -0.46 0.71
CA THR A 105 -8.32 -0.41 1.63
C THR A 105 -7.09 -0.98 0.97
N LEU A 106 -5.94 -0.86 1.64
CA LEU A 106 -4.69 -1.46 1.17
C LEU A 106 -4.80 -2.97 0.92
N GLY A 107 -5.70 -3.67 1.63
CA GLY A 107 -6.02 -5.08 1.35
C GLY A 107 -6.68 -5.29 -0.02
N HIS A 108 -7.59 -4.41 -0.40
CA HIS A 108 -8.23 -4.42 -1.72
C HIS A 108 -7.22 -4.12 -2.83
N ALA A 109 -6.23 -3.26 -2.56
CA ALA A 109 -5.14 -2.99 -3.50
C ALA A 109 -4.37 -4.27 -3.87
N LYS A 110 -4.06 -5.15 -2.90
CA LYS A 110 -3.45 -6.46 -3.22
C LYS A 110 -4.36 -7.32 -4.09
N GLY A 111 -5.64 -7.40 -3.72
CA GLY A 111 -6.66 -8.16 -4.45
C GLY A 111 -6.92 -7.65 -5.86
N LEU A 112 -6.68 -6.37 -6.12
CA LEU A 112 -6.72 -5.74 -7.44
C LEU A 112 -5.44 -6.02 -8.23
N LEU A 113 -4.29 -5.65 -7.65
CA LEU A 113 -3.02 -5.55 -8.36
C LEU A 113 -2.47 -6.92 -8.76
N VAL A 114 -2.58 -7.93 -7.89
CA VAL A 114 -2.07 -9.27 -8.19
C VAL A 114 -2.73 -9.88 -9.43
N PRO A 115 -4.08 -10.02 -9.51
CA PRO A 115 -4.71 -10.54 -10.72
C PRO A 115 -4.51 -9.65 -11.94
N PHE A 116 -4.50 -8.32 -11.78
CA PHE A 116 -4.24 -7.38 -12.88
C PHE A 116 -2.85 -7.58 -13.50
N ILE A 117 -1.81 -7.60 -12.67
CA ILE A 117 -0.43 -7.81 -13.12
C ILE A 117 -0.32 -9.14 -13.86
N TYR A 118 -0.92 -10.22 -13.34
CA TYR A 118 -0.94 -11.50 -14.02
C TYR A 118 -1.66 -11.47 -15.37
N ALA A 119 -2.81 -10.81 -15.47
CA ALA A 119 -3.48 -10.64 -16.75
C ALA A 119 -2.56 -9.95 -17.76
N ARG A 120 -1.92 -8.84 -17.38
CA ARG A 120 -1.05 -8.08 -18.28
C ARG A 120 0.23 -8.82 -18.65
N LEU A 121 0.90 -9.50 -17.70
CA LEU A 121 2.10 -10.32 -17.99
C LEU A 121 1.84 -11.45 -18.99
N TYR A 122 0.62 -12.01 -18.97
CA TYR A 122 0.19 -13.06 -19.88
C TYR A 122 -0.52 -12.54 -21.13
N GLY A 123 -0.64 -11.22 -21.33
CA GLY A 123 -1.38 -10.64 -22.47
C GLY A 123 -2.87 -11.01 -22.47
N GLY A 124 -3.42 -11.28 -21.29
CA GLY A 124 -4.80 -11.68 -21.06
C GLY A 124 -5.72 -10.54 -20.68
N LYS A 125 -6.94 -10.89 -20.24
CA LYS A 125 -7.99 -9.96 -19.81
C LYS A 125 -8.08 -9.84 -18.30
N PHE A 126 -8.42 -8.64 -17.83
CA PHE A 126 -8.69 -8.32 -16.44
C PHE A 126 -10.10 -7.72 -16.29
N LEU A 127 -10.94 -8.34 -15.46
CA LEU A 127 -12.32 -7.92 -15.24
C LEU A 127 -12.47 -7.22 -13.87
N LEU A 128 -13.32 -6.20 -13.81
CA LEU A 128 -13.86 -5.66 -12.55
C LEU A 128 -15.27 -6.21 -12.38
N ARG A 129 -15.52 -7.02 -11.34
CA ARG A 129 -16.86 -7.54 -11.04
C ARG A 129 -17.38 -7.04 -9.70
N PHE A 130 -18.43 -6.24 -9.68
CA PHE A 130 -19.11 -5.89 -8.44
C PHE A 130 -19.92 -7.08 -7.94
N GLU A 131 -19.59 -7.59 -6.74
CA GLU A 131 -20.32 -8.67 -6.08
C GLU A 131 -21.42 -8.05 -5.22
N ASP A 132 -22.54 -7.70 -5.85
CA ASP A 132 -23.66 -6.94 -5.28
C ASP A 132 -24.89 -7.82 -4.97
N THR A 133 -24.68 -8.82 -4.11
CA THR A 133 -25.73 -9.80 -3.74
C THR A 133 -26.16 -9.67 -2.27
N ASN A 134 -25.80 -8.56 -1.63
CA ASN A 134 -26.18 -8.21 -0.27
C ASN A 134 -26.72 -6.76 -0.21
N PRO A 135 -27.98 -6.54 -0.61
CA PRO A 135 -28.58 -5.21 -0.74
C PRO A 135 -28.57 -4.38 0.56
N ARG A 136 -28.43 -5.01 1.73
CA ARG A 136 -28.44 -4.31 3.04
C ARG A 136 -27.26 -3.37 3.25
N VAL A 137 -26.11 -3.67 2.65
CA VAL A 137 -24.85 -2.97 2.94
C VAL A 137 -24.28 -2.27 1.72
N GLU A 138 -24.87 -2.51 0.56
CA GLU A 138 -24.40 -2.01 -0.72
C GLU A 138 -25.02 -0.65 -1.02
N LYS A 139 -24.23 0.22 -1.63
CA LYS A 139 -24.67 1.58 -1.97
C LYS A 139 -23.95 2.07 -3.22
N LEU A 140 -24.65 2.87 -4.04
CA LEU A 140 -24.09 3.46 -5.26
C LEU A 140 -22.79 4.23 -5.02
N GLU A 141 -22.67 4.96 -3.89
CA GLU A 141 -21.45 5.66 -3.49
C GLU A 141 -20.19 4.77 -3.47
N TYR A 142 -20.34 3.49 -3.12
CA TYR A 142 -19.21 2.57 -3.03
C TYR A 142 -18.81 2.02 -4.39
N TYR A 143 -19.74 1.91 -5.35
CA TYR A 143 -19.38 1.57 -6.73
C TYR A 143 -18.47 2.64 -7.32
N ASP A 144 -18.88 3.91 -7.18
CA ASP A 144 -18.14 5.04 -7.73
C ASP A 144 -16.76 5.18 -7.07
N ALA A 145 -16.70 5.06 -5.74
CA ALA A 145 -15.43 5.08 -5.02
C ALA A 145 -14.49 3.94 -5.42
N ILE A 146 -15.01 2.71 -5.61
CA ILE A 146 -14.22 1.58 -6.09
C ILE A 146 -13.68 1.84 -7.50
N ARG A 147 -14.52 2.32 -8.43
CA ARG A 147 -14.10 2.65 -9.80
C ARG A 147 -12.97 3.68 -9.79
N GLU A 148 -13.16 4.79 -9.08
CA GLU A 148 -12.17 5.86 -9.00
C GLU A 148 -10.85 5.36 -8.40
N GLU A 149 -10.90 4.74 -7.23
CA GLU A 149 -9.70 4.35 -6.49
C GLU A 149 -8.94 3.19 -7.17
N PHE A 150 -9.66 2.28 -7.84
CA PHE A 150 -9.03 1.22 -8.64
C PHE A 150 -8.44 1.77 -9.94
N SER A 151 -9.12 2.67 -10.66
CA SER A 151 -8.58 3.28 -11.88
C SER A 151 -7.23 3.94 -11.62
N ARG A 152 -7.14 4.72 -10.54
CA ARG A 152 -5.88 5.38 -10.12
C ARG A 152 -4.72 4.40 -9.89
N LEU A 153 -4.99 3.22 -9.33
CA LEU A 153 -3.98 2.19 -9.13
C LEU A 153 -3.58 1.51 -10.45
N LEU A 154 -4.54 1.25 -11.34
CA LEU A 154 -4.27 0.60 -12.62
C LEU A 154 -3.53 1.53 -13.59
N GLU A 155 -3.89 2.81 -13.64
CA GLU A 155 -3.15 3.85 -14.36
C GLU A 155 -1.70 3.92 -13.86
N ALA A 156 -1.52 3.90 -12.53
CA ALA A 156 -0.19 3.87 -11.93
C ALA A 156 0.59 2.57 -12.22
N CYS A 157 -0.09 1.44 -12.49
CA CYS A 157 0.58 0.24 -12.99
C CYS A 157 1.15 0.42 -14.39
N GLU A 158 0.45 1.12 -15.26
CA GLU A 158 0.95 1.44 -16.59
C GLU A 158 2.17 2.36 -16.49
N GLU A 159 2.08 3.41 -15.69
CA GLU A 159 3.20 4.36 -15.47
C GLU A 159 4.43 3.73 -14.80
N GLU A 160 4.22 2.92 -13.76
CA GLU A 160 5.31 2.40 -12.93
C GLU A 160 5.92 1.09 -13.45
N LEU A 161 5.11 0.23 -14.08
CA LEU A 161 5.51 -1.12 -14.50
C LEU A 161 5.47 -1.32 -16.02
N GLY A 162 4.93 -0.35 -16.80
CA GLY A 162 4.74 -0.51 -18.24
C GLY A 162 3.63 -1.51 -18.61
N LEU A 163 2.75 -1.86 -17.66
CA LEU A 163 1.70 -2.85 -17.87
C LEU A 163 0.43 -2.20 -18.44
N SER A 164 0.41 -2.01 -19.76
CA SER A 164 -0.67 -1.36 -20.50
C SER A 164 -1.73 -2.37 -21.03
N PRO A 165 -3.02 -1.99 -21.12
CA PRO A 165 -3.58 -0.74 -20.62
C PRO A 165 -3.84 -0.78 -19.11
N GLY A 166 -3.63 0.35 -18.44
CA GLY A 166 -3.84 0.61 -17.02
C GLY A 166 -5.31 0.74 -16.64
N LYS A 167 -6.16 -0.18 -17.09
CA LYS A 167 -7.60 -0.23 -16.82
C LYS A 167 -8.12 -1.67 -16.85
N TRP A 168 -9.31 -1.92 -16.35
CA TRP A 168 -10.01 -3.18 -16.59
C TRP A 168 -10.54 -3.24 -18.03
N ASP A 169 -10.64 -4.46 -18.56
CA ASP A 169 -11.09 -4.73 -19.92
C ASP A 169 -12.63 -4.77 -20.01
N GLU A 170 -13.29 -5.14 -18.91
CA GLU A 170 -14.74 -5.23 -18.81
C GLU A 170 -15.19 -5.02 -17.36
N GLU A 171 -16.32 -4.35 -17.18
CA GLU A 171 -17.00 -4.19 -15.89
C GLU A 171 -18.26 -5.05 -15.87
N ILE A 172 -18.46 -5.78 -14.79
CA ILE A 172 -19.56 -6.72 -14.60
C ILE A 172 -20.26 -6.39 -13.29
N ILE A 173 -21.58 -6.33 -13.31
CA ILE A 173 -22.41 -6.20 -12.11
C ILE A 173 -23.10 -7.54 -11.90
N GLU A 174 -22.83 -8.20 -10.78
CA GLU A 174 -23.26 -9.57 -10.50
C GLU A 174 -24.78 -9.70 -10.43
N SER A 175 -25.46 -8.68 -9.90
CA SER A 175 -26.92 -8.64 -9.81
C SER A 175 -27.65 -8.65 -11.15
N TYR A 176 -26.98 -8.27 -12.26
CA TYR A 176 -27.56 -8.43 -13.61
C TYR A 176 -27.71 -9.89 -14.04
N TYR A 177 -27.06 -10.83 -13.35
CA TYR A 177 -27.09 -12.27 -13.64
C TYR A 177 -28.02 -13.04 -12.69
N LEU A 178 -28.84 -12.36 -11.89
CA LEU A 178 -29.70 -13.02 -10.90
C LEU A 178 -30.71 -13.99 -11.55
N ASP A 179 -31.25 -13.64 -12.73
CA ASP A 179 -32.20 -14.48 -13.44
C ASP A 179 -31.53 -15.79 -13.93
N GLU A 180 -30.30 -15.70 -14.48
CA GLU A 180 -29.49 -16.86 -14.83
C GLU A 180 -29.12 -17.69 -13.61
N MET A 181 -28.79 -17.05 -12.49
CA MET A 181 -28.50 -17.72 -11.23
C MET A 181 -29.71 -18.47 -10.68
N TYR A 182 -30.93 -17.91 -10.78
CA TYR A 182 -32.15 -18.61 -10.40
C TYR A 182 -32.43 -19.83 -11.28
N ALA A 183 -32.21 -19.72 -12.60
CA ALA A 183 -32.35 -20.85 -13.51
C ALA A 183 -31.38 -21.99 -13.16
N LEU A 184 -30.12 -21.66 -12.84
CA LEU A 184 -29.12 -22.64 -12.40
C LEU A 184 -29.47 -23.23 -11.02
N ALA A 185 -30.04 -22.43 -10.11
CA ALA A 185 -30.54 -22.91 -8.83
C ALA A 185 -31.68 -23.93 -9.01
N GLY A 186 -32.64 -23.62 -9.89
CA GLY A 186 -33.71 -24.54 -10.29
C GLY A 186 -33.16 -25.85 -10.87
N LYS A 187 -32.19 -25.76 -11.79
CA LYS A 187 -31.51 -26.94 -12.34
C LYS A 187 -30.88 -27.82 -11.26
N LEU A 188 -30.24 -27.25 -10.23
CA LEU A 188 -29.71 -28.04 -9.11
C LEU A 188 -30.83 -28.79 -8.36
N ILE A 189 -31.99 -28.19 -8.20
CA ILE A 189 -33.16 -28.83 -7.58
C ILE A 189 -33.64 -30.00 -8.45
N GLU A 190 -33.80 -29.78 -9.76
CA GLU A 190 -34.26 -30.79 -10.73
C GLU A 190 -33.37 -32.03 -10.76
N ILE A 191 -32.05 -31.86 -10.63
CA ILE A 191 -31.11 -32.99 -10.58
C ILE A 191 -30.89 -33.55 -9.15
N GLY A 192 -31.71 -33.13 -8.19
CA GLY A 192 -31.66 -33.61 -6.80
C GLY A 192 -30.40 -33.19 -6.04
N LYS A 193 -29.74 -32.11 -6.45
CA LYS A 193 -28.52 -31.54 -5.85
C LYS A 193 -28.76 -30.28 -5.02
N ALA A 194 -30.00 -29.82 -4.89
CA ALA A 194 -30.37 -28.77 -3.95
C ALA A 194 -31.76 -29.04 -3.36
N TYR A 195 -32.03 -28.44 -2.20
CA TYR A 195 -33.33 -28.51 -1.53
C TYR A 195 -33.62 -27.24 -0.72
N VAL A 196 -34.90 -26.89 -0.60
CA VAL A 196 -35.35 -25.76 0.24
C VAL A 196 -35.49 -26.22 1.69
N CYS A 197 -34.89 -25.48 2.60
CA CYS A 197 -34.93 -25.74 4.04
C CYS A 197 -35.57 -24.57 4.77
N THR A 198 -36.60 -24.87 5.57
CA THR A 198 -37.30 -23.91 6.42
C THR A 198 -36.95 -24.06 7.91
N CYS A 199 -35.90 -24.83 8.22
CA CYS A 199 -35.41 -24.92 9.59
C CYS A 199 -34.80 -23.57 10.03
N PRO A 200 -35.01 -23.15 11.29
CA PRO A 200 -34.35 -21.97 11.84
C PRO A 200 -32.82 -22.04 11.68
N ALA A 201 -32.19 -20.89 11.43
CA ALA A 201 -30.74 -20.81 11.19
C ALA A 201 -29.90 -21.38 12.36
N THR A 202 -30.37 -21.25 13.60
CA THR A 202 -29.74 -21.82 14.80
C THR A 202 -29.71 -23.35 14.76
N GLU A 203 -30.84 -23.97 14.38
CA GLU A 203 -30.97 -25.42 14.27
C GLU A 203 -30.15 -25.96 13.09
N VAL A 204 -30.17 -25.27 11.95
CA VAL A 204 -29.30 -25.53 10.81
C VAL A 204 -27.83 -25.59 11.24
N ARG A 205 -27.35 -24.57 11.97
CA ARG A 205 -25.95 -24.51 12.41
C ARG A 205 -25.60 -25.69 13.33
N LYS A 206 -26.49 -26.02 14.28
CA LYS A 206 -26.33 -27.16 15.19
C LYS A 206 -26.26 -28.49 14.43
N ARG A 207 -27.21 -28.74 13.53
CA ARG A 207 -27.28 -29.96 12.71
C ARG A 207 -26.07 -30.12 11.81
N ARG A 208 -25.61 -29.07 11.13
CA ARG A 208 -24.36 -29.09 10.33
C ARG A 208 -23.14 -29.45 11.17
N LYS A 209 -23.02 -28.89 12.38
CA LYS A 209 -21.91 -29.21 13.29
C LYS A 209 -21.91 -30.69 13.70
N LEU A 210 -23.10 -31.25 13.95
CA LEU A 210 -23.29 -32.66 14.30
C LEU A 210 -23.30 -33.63 13.10
N GLY A 211 -23.38 -33.12 11.88
CA GLY A 211 -23.49 -33.93 10.67
C GLY A 211 -24.84 -34.64 10.51
N ILE A 212 -25.92 -34.04 11.03
CA ILE A 212 -27.27 -34.59 11.04
C ILE A 212 -28.11 -33.88 9.97
N SER A 213 -28.72 -34.64 9.06
CA SER A 213 -29.62 -34.11 8.03
C SER A 213 -30.89 -33.50 8.63
N CYS A 214 -31.51 -32.55 7.94
CA CYS A 214 -32.89 -32.14 8.24
C CYS A 214 -33.90 -32.89 7.38
N ASP A 215 -35.14 -32.97 7.85
CA ASP A 215 -36.21 -33.75 7.22
C ASP A 215 -36.51 -33.24 5.79
N HIS A 216 -36.33 -31.94 5.56
CA HIS A 216 -36.44 -31.32 4.24
C HIS A 216 -35.42 -31.82 3.21
N ARG A 217 -34.31 -32.43 3.63
CA ARG A 217 -33.22 -32.85 2.74
C ARG A 217 -33.65 -33.91 1.73
N ASP A 218 -34.61 -34.75 2.11
CA ASP A 218 -35.07 -35.89 1.31
C ASP A 218 -36.50 -35.69 0.80
N GLN A 219 -37.00 -34.45 0.82
CA GLN A 219 -38.30 -34.12 0.22
C GLN A 219 -38.26 -34.24 -1.32
N PRO A 220 -39.40 -34.56 -1.98
CA PRO A 220 -39.47 -34.73 -3.43
C PRO A 220 -39.01 -33.50 -4.22
N ILE A 221 -38.55 -33.71 -5.44
CA ILE A 221 -38.06 -32.64 -6.33
C ILE A 221 -39.16 -31.62 -6.60
N GLU A 222 -40.38 -32.08 -6.86
CA GLU A 222 -41.56 -31.26 -7.16
C GLU A 222 -41.88 -30.33 -5.98
N ARG A 223 -41.76 -30.84 -4.75
CA ARG A 223 -41.96 -30.05 -3.54
C ARG A 223 -40.88 -28.98 -3.38
N ASN A 224 -39.63 -29.29 -3.73
CA ASN A 224 -38.55 -28.31 -3.69
C ASN A 224 -38.74 -27.20 -4.72
N LEU A 225 -39.18 -27.53 -5.93
CA LEU A 225 -39.49 -26.56 -6.98
C LEU A 225 -40.63 -25.63 -6.55
N GLU A 226 -41.72 -26.19 -6.01
CA GLU A 226 -42.83 -25.39 -5.45
C GLU A 226 -42.33 -24.43 -4.36
N LEU A 227 -41.49 -24.91 -3.42
CA LEU A 227 -40.95 -24.08 -2.35
C LEU A 227 -39.97 -23.01 -2.88
N TRP A 228 -39.23 -23.32 -3.94
CA TRP A 228 -38.34 -22.37 -4.59
C TRP A 228 -39.12 -21.24 -5.26
N ASP A 229 -40.19 -21.55 -5.99
CA ASP A 229 -41.08 -20.56 -6.58
C ASP A 229 -41.71 -19.67 -5.51
N LYS A 230 -42.12 -20.25 -4.37
CA LYS A 230 -42.63 -19.49 -3.21
C LYS A 230 -41.59 -18.54 -2.61
N MET A 231 -40.31 -18.93 -2.56
CA MET A 231 -39.23 -18.03 -2.14
C MET A 231 -39.13 -16.83 -3.08
N LEU A 232 -39.13 -17.07 -4.40
CA LEU A 232 -39.05 -16.03 -5.42
C LEU A 232 -40.26 -15.09 -5.39
N ASN A 233 -41.48 -15.65 -5.29
CA ASN A 233 -42.75 -14.89 -5.33
C ASN A 233 -43.07 -14.14 -4.03
N GLY A 234 -42.50 -14.57 -2.92
CA GLY A 234 -42.53 -13.82 -1.67
C GLY A 234 -43.42 -14.29 -0.56
N ASP A 235 -43.66 -15.59 -0.55
CA ASP A 235 -44.41 -16.25 0.50
C ASP A 235 -43.58 -16.50 1.77
N PHE A 236 -42.27 -16.24 1.73
CA PHE A 236 -41.35 -16.38 2.87
C PHE A 236 -40.72 -15.04 3.25
N ARG A 237 -40.64 -14.81 4.57
CA ARG A 237 -39.88 -13.73 5.17
C ARG A 237 -38.41 -14.09 5.33
N GLU A 238 -37.60 -13.10 5.67
CA GLU A 238 -36.19 -13.31 5.95
C GLU A 238 -35.96 -14.33 7.07
N GLY A 239 -35.15 -15.35 6.78
CA GLY A 239 -34.82 -16.43 7.72
C GLY A 239 -35.83 -17.58 7.77
N GLU A 240 -36.97 -17.49 7.06
CA GLU A 240 -37.98 -18.56 7.02
C GLU A 240 -37.65 -19.65 6.00
N ALA A 241 -36.88 -19.33 4.95
CA ALA A 241 -36.48 -20.29 3.93
C ALA A 241 -35.07 -20.00 3.36
N HIS A 242 -34.35 -21.08 3.07
CA HIS A 242 -33.04 -21.06 2.43
C HIS A 242 -32.92 -22.19 1.41
N LEU A 243 -32.39 -21.91 0.22
CA LEU A 243 -31.98 -22.97 -0.69
C LEU A 243 -30.62 -23.51 -0.26
N ARG A 244 -30.47 -24.82 -0.18
CA ARG A 244 -29.24 -25.49 0.26
C ARG A 244 -28.73 -26.44 -0.80
N LEU A 245 -27.42 -26.50 -0.94
CA LEU A 245 -26.74 -27.50 -1.76
C LEU A 245 -26.81 -28.86 -1.04
N LYS A 246 -27.18 -29.92 -1.75
CA LYS A 246 -27.21 -31.29 -1.24
C LYS A 246 -25.87 -31.95 -1.50
N THR A 247 -25.12 -32.13 -0.44
CA THR A 247 -23.72 -32.60 -0.41
C THR A 247 -23.61 -33.77 0.58
N ASP A 248 -22.51 -33.87 1.33
CA ASP A 248 -22.31 -34.88 2.36
C ASP A 248 -22.34 -34.26 3.76
N MET A 249 -23.35 -34.61 4.54
CA MET A 249 -23.50 -34.14 5.93
C MET A 249 -22.42 -34.68 6.86
N LYS A 250 -21.71 -35.76 6.50
CA LYS A 250 -20.59 -36.32 7.27
C LYS A 250 -19.23 -35.87 6.76
N HIS A 251 -19.18 -34.95 5.80
CA HIS A 251 -17.93 -34.49 5.20
C HIS A 251 -16.97 -33.90 6.27
N PRO A 252 -15.65 -34.18 6.21
CA PRO A 252 -14.69 -33.65 7.18
C PRO A 252 -14.58 -32.12 7.13
N ASN A 253 -14.63 -31.55 5.93
CA ASN A 253 -14.80 -30.11 5.73
C ASN A 253 -16.24 -29.70 6.06
N VAL A 254 -16.45 -28.93 7.13
CA VAL A 254 -17.79 -28.52 7.62
C VAL A 254 -18.51 -27.59 6.63
N THR A 255 -17.78 -26.85 5.79
CA THR A 255 -18.39 -25.98 4.77
C THR A 255 -19.18 -26.80 3.75
N MET A 256 -18.69 -28.00 3.42
CA MET A 256 -19.32 -28.99 2.54
C MET A 256 -20.53 -29.69 3.15
N ARG A 257 -20.93 -29.40 4.40
CA ARG A 257 -22.12 -30.02 5.01
C ARG A 257 -23.36 -29.20 4.68
N ASP A 258 -23.95 -29.52 3.55
CA ASP A 258 -25.13 -28.88 2.94
C ASP A 258 -25.14 -27.37 3.10
N PRO A 259 -24.17 -26.62 2.53
CA PRO A 259 -24.15 -25.17 2.64
C PRO A 259 -25.41 -24.53 2.05
N GLY A 260 -25.85 -23.41 2.62
CA GLY A 260 -26.84 -22.56 1.97
C GLY A 260 -26.27 -21.98 0.68
N ILE A 261 -27.09 -21.86 -0.36
CA ILE A 261 -26.73 -21.29 -1.66
C ILE A 261 -27.59 -20.06 -2.02
N PHE A 262 -28.81 -19.95 -1.48
CA PHE A 262 -29.63 -18.72 -1.55
C PHE A 262 -30.34 -18.44 -0.23
N ARG A 263 -30.66 -17.17 0.00
CA ARG A 263 -31.41 -16.68 1.16
C ARG A 263 -32.39 -15.57 0.78
N VAL A 264 -33.50 -15.48 1.49
CA VAL A 264 -34.39 -14.31 1.42
C VAL A 264 -33.73 -13.13 2.13
N ILE A 265 -33.76 -11.95 1.53
CA ILE A 265 -33.34 -10.68 2.12
C ILE A 265 -34.44 -9.65 1.88
N GLU A 266 -34.98 -9.08 2.95
CA GLU A 266 -35.96 -7.99 2.90
C GLU A 266 -35.24 -6.63 2.95
N ALA A 267 -34.69 -6.21 1.81
CA ALA A 267 -34.08 -4.91 1.57
C ALA A 267 -34.09 -4.57 0.08
N GLU A 268 -34.22 -3.27 -0.24
CA GLU A 268 -34.12 -2.78 -1.62
C GLU A 268 -32.68 -2.86 -2.12
N HIS A 269 -32.51 -3.33 -3.35
CA HIS A 269 -31.22 -3.35 -4.03
C HIS A 269 -30.89 -1.96 -4.60
N PRO A 270 -29.65 -1.46 -4.45
CA PRO A 270 -29.27 -0.11 -4.90
C PRO A 270 -29.49 0.14 -6.40
N ILE A 271 -29.48 -0.91 -7.23
CA ILE A 271 -29.68 -0.83 -8.69
C ILE A 271 -31.08 -1.29 -9.10
N HIS A 272 -31.63 -2.30 -8.41
CA HIS A 272 -32.83 -3.02 -8.88
C HIS A 272 -34.09 -2.70 -8.08
N GLY A 273 -33.99 -1.89 -7.03
CA GLY A 273 -35.10 -1.63 -6.11
C GLY A 273 -35.60 -2.94 -5.47
N ASP A 274 -36.90 -3.16 -5.53
CA ASP A 274 -37.60 -4.31 -4.95
C ASP A 274 -37.78 -5.51 -5.91
N LYS A 275 -37.23 -5.44 -7.13
CA LYS A 275 -37.35 -6.50 -8.14
C LYS A 275 -36.93 -7.88 -7.63
N TYR A 276 -35.89 -7.93 -6.80
CA TYR A 276 -35.31 -9.17 -6.29
C TYR A 276 -35.33 -9.22 -4.77
N ARG A 277 -35.65 -10.41 -4.23
CA ARG A 277 -35.72 -10.65 -2.78
C ARG A 277 -34.95 -11.88 -2.32
N VAL A 278 -34.55 -12.75 -3.25
CA VAL A 278 -33.83 -13.99 -2.97
C VAL A 278 -32.43 -13.85 -3.52
N TYR A 279 -31.43 -13.80 -2.68
CA TYR A 279 -30.07 -13.52 -3.13
C TYR A 279 -29.18 -14.75 -2.95
N PRO A 280 -28.29 -15.04 -3.92
CA PRO A 280 -27.31 -16.09 -3.77
C PRO A 280 -26.36 -15.73 -2.63
N VAL A 281 -25.75 -16.74 -2.03
CA VAL A 281 -24.59 -16.52 -1.17
C VAL A 281 -23.29 -16.65 -1.97
N TYR A 282 -22.22 -16.10 -1.41
CA TYR A 282 -20.87 -16.05 -1.99
C TYR A 282 -20.43 -17.33 -2.72
N ASP A 283 -20.59 -18.51 -2.11
CA ASP A 283 -20.13 -19.76 -2.72
C ASP A 283 -20.87 -20.12 -4.01
N PHE A 284 -22.16 -19.80 -4.09
CA PHE A 284 -22.93 -20.04 -5.31
C PHE A 284 -22.61 -19.00 -6.37
N SER A 285 -22.70 -17.73 -6.00
CA SER A 285 -22.59 -16.64 -6.97
C SER A 285 -21.22 -16.62 -7.63
N VAL A 286 -20.13 -16.69 -6.84
CA VAL A 286 -18.78 -16.67 -7.39
C VAL A 286 -18.47 -17.92 -8.22
N SER A 287 -19.00 -19.08 -7.83
CA SER A 287 -18.86 -20.31 -8.61
C SER A 287 -19.41 -20.16 -10.02
N VAL A 288 -20.64 -19.68 -10.11
CA VAL A 288 -21.36 -19.49 -11.36
C VAL A 288 -20.70 -18.38 -12.17
N MET A 289 -20.47 -17.22 -11.55
CA MET A 289 -19.97 -16.03 -12.24
C MET A 289 -18.58 -16.23 -12.82
N ASP A 290 -17.62 -16.79 -12.08
CA ASP A 290 -16.28 -17.06 -12.63
C ASP A 290 -16.36 -17.98 -13.87
N SER A 291 -17.32 -18.90 -13.91
CA SER A 291 -17.55 -19.76 -15.08
C SER A 291 -18.19 -19.00 -16.25
N LEU A 292 -19.28 -18.28 -16.00
CA LEU A 292 -20.04 -17.54 -17.01
C LEU A 292 -19.22 -16.41 -17.66
N THR A 293 -18.44 -15.68 -16.87
CA THR A 293 -17.68 -14.51 -17.33
C THR A 293 -16.31 -14.85 -17.89
N GLY A 294 -16.04 -16.13 -18.19
CA GLY A 294 -14.80 -16.54 -18.86
C GLY A 294 -13.54 -16.53 -17.98
N VAL A 295 -13.63 -16.31 -16.66
CA VAL A 295 -12.47 -16.31 -15.76
C VAL A 295 -11.75 -17.66 -15.82
N THR A 296 -10.44 -17.65 -16.02
CA THR A 296 -9.60 -18.85 -16.05
C THR A 296 -8.78 -19.02 -14.78
N HIS A 297 -8.40 -17.91 -14.12
CA HIS A 297 -7.62 -17.92 -12.89
C HIS A 297 -8.25 -16.98 -11.85
N ALA A 298 -8.93 -17.59 -10.90
CA ALA A 298 -9.68 -16.96 -9.84
C ALA A 298 -8.81 -16.73 -8.59
N PHE A 299 -8.18 -15.57 -8.48
CA PHE A 299 -7.38 -15.16 -7.31
C PHE A 299 -8.25 -14.81 -6.10
N ARG A 300 -7.87 -15.31 -4.92
CA ARG A 300 -8.57 -15.08 -3.64
C ARG A 300 -7.61 -15.11 -2.45
N SER A 301 -8.03 -14.57 -1.31
CA SER A 301 -7.29 -14.74 -0.06
C SER A 301 -7.37 -16.18 0.45
N LYS A 302 -6.34 -16.62 1.19
CA LYS A 302 -6.24 -17.99 1.74
C LYS A 302 -7.41 -18.38 2.67
N GLU A 303 -8.11 -17.43 3.28
CA GLU A 303 -9.23 -17.73 4.19
C GLU A 303 -10.41 -18.43 3.52
N PHE A 304 -10.53 -18.34 2.19
CA PHE A 304 -11.54 -19.02 1.39
C PHE A 304 -11.12 -20.44 0.96
N GLU A 305 -9.98 -20.95 1.42
CA GLU A 305 -9.51 -22.31 1.09
C GLU A 305 -10.55 -23.41 1.41
N PRO A 306 -11.25 -23.40 2.56
CA PRO A 306 -12.31 -24.37 2.84
C PRO A 306 -13.54 -24.26 1.91
N HIS A 307 -13.70 -23.14 1.22
CA HIS A 307 -14.83 -22.89 0.31
C HIS A 307 -14.59 -23.40 -1.11
N VAL A 308 -13.33 -23.65 -1.48
CA VAL A 308 -12.93 -24.15 -2.79
C VAL A 308 -13.65 -25.46 -3.16
N ASP A 309 -13.82 -26.37 -2.19
CA ASP A 309 -14.50 -27.64 -2.42
C ASP A 309 -15.99 -27.44 -2.75
N VAL A 310 -16.66 -26.55 -2.03
CA VAL A 310 -18.07 -26.20 -2.27
C VAL A 310 -18.21 -25.64 -3.67
N GLN A 311 -17.32 -24.72 -4.02
CA GLN A 311 -17.40 -24.02 -5.28
C GLN A 311 -17.17 -24.94 -6.48
N ARG A 312 -16.15 -25.81 -6.40
CA ARG A 312 -15.92 -26.86 -7.41
C ARG A 312 -17.10 -27.82 -7.51
N HIS A 313 -17.72 -28.17 -6.39
CA HIS A 313 -18.90 -29.04 -6.39
C HIS A 313 -20.05 -28.40 -7.17
N ILE A 314 -20.33 -27.11 -6.95
CA ILE A 314 -21.37 -26.36 -7.67
C ILE A 314 -21.07 -26.34 -9.17
N VAL A 315 -19.85 -25.96 -9.57
CA VAL A 315 -19.43 -25.89 -10.98
C VAL A 315 -19.62 -27.25 -11.67
N ARG A 316 -19.18 -28.34 -11.04
CA ARG A 316 -19.31 -29.70 -11.59
C ARG A 316 -20.75 -30.20 -11.64
N ALA A 317 -21.54 -29.96 -10.58
CA ALA A 317 -22.93 -30.39 -10.53
C ALA A 317 -23.77 -29.72 -11.63
N LEU A 318 -23.46 -28.47 -11.97
CA LEU A 318 -24.14 -27.72 -13.03
C LEU A 318 -23.60 -28.04 -14.44
N GLY A 319 -22.45 -28.71 -14.55
CA GLY A 319 -21.75 -28.95 -15.81
C GLY A 319 -21.13 -27.68 -16.39
N LEU A 320 -20.74 -26.73 -15.54
CA LEU A 320 -20.14 -25.46 -15.92
C LEU A 320 -18.64 -25.61 -16.20
N ARG A 321 -18.08 -24.64 -16.93
CA ARG A 321 -16.64 -24.59 -17.25
C ARG A 321 -15.83 -24.44 -15.95
N GLU A 322 -14.89 -25.35 -15.72
CA GLU A 322 -13.94 -25.27 -14.60
C GLU A 322 -12.88 -24.17 -14.84
N TYR A 323 -12.33 -23.66 -13.74
CA TYR A 323 -11.29 -22.63 -13.70
C TYR A 323 -10.36 -22.88 -12.52
N GLU A 324 -9.14 -22.32 -12.58
CA GLU A 324 -8.14 -22.50 -11.54
C GLU A 324 -8.38 -21.50 -10.41
N MET A 325 -8.46 -21.97 -9.16
CA MET A 325 -8.60 -21.12 -7.97
C MET A 325 -7.23 -20.92 -7.34
N ILE A 326 -6.76 -19.67 -7.32
CA ILE A 326 -5.43 -19.30 -6.84
C ILE A 326 -5.56 -18.56 -5.52
N GLN A 327 -4.77 -18.96 -4.53
CA GLN A 327 -4.76 -18.34 -3.21
C GLN A 327 -3.53 -17.48 -3.01
N PHE A 328 -3.70 -16.34 -2.36
CA PHE A 328 -2.62 -15.53 -1.82
C PHE A 328 -2.84 -15.26 -0.32
N GLY A 329 -1.74 -15.06 0.41
CA GLY A 329 -1.75 -14.77 1.84
C GLY A 329 -2.37 -13.42 2.14
N ARG A 330 -3.00 -13.30 3.30
CA ARG A 330 -3.60 -12.05 3.76
C ARG A 330 -2.53 -11.00 3.99
N ILE A 331 -2.97 -9.75 3.99
CA ILE A 331 -2.14 -8.66 4.53
C ILE A 331 -2.78 -8.07 5.76
N THR A 332 -1.92 -7.67 6.70
CA THR A 332 -2.25 -6.81 7.82
C THR A 332 -1.38 -5.56 7.71
N VAL A 333 -1.76 -4.47 8.38
CA VAL A 333 -0.91 -3.29 8.52
C VAL A 333 -0.46 -3.24 9.98
N GLU A 334 0.82 -3.06 10.20
CA GLU A 334 1.38 -2.97 11.56
C GLU A 334 0.73 -1.81 12.32
N GLY A 335 0.15 -2.11 13.48
CA GLY A 335 -0.50 -1.12 14.35
C GLY A 335 -1.82 -0.54 13.85
N ILE A 336 -2.34 -0.96 12.69
CA ILE A 336 -3.52 -0.34 12.06
C ILE A 336 -4.51 -1.41 11.55
N PRO A 337 -5.79 -1.40 11.97
CA PRO A 337 -6.78 -2.35 11.48
C PRO A 337 -7.20 -2.05 10.03
N LEU A 338 -7.28 -3.09 9.19
CA LEU A 338 -7.83 -2.98 7.83
C LEU A 338 -9.35 -3.24 7.76
N SER A 339 -9.92 -3.90 8.78
CA SER A 339 -11.31 -4.32 8.74
C SER A 339 -12.27 -3.17 9.02
N LYS A 340 -13.26 -3.04 8.14
CA LYS A 340 -14.36 -2.05 8.24
C LYS A 340 -15.07 -2.13 9.60
N ARG A 341 -15.13 -3.30 10.25
CA ARG A 341 -15.73 -3.49 11.58
C ARG A 341 -15.03 -2.65 12.66
N TYR A 342 -13.72 -2.41 12.54
CA TYR A 342 -12.96 -1.59 13.49
C TYR A 342 -12.94 -0.12 13.09
N ILE A 343 -12.88 0.19 11.79
CA ILE A 343 -12.81 1.59 11.32
C ILE A 343 -14.17 2.29 11.45
N ARG A 344 -15.27 1.60 11.12
CA ARG A 344 -16.62 2.19 11.10
C ARG A 344 -17.01 2.86 12.43
N PRO A 345 -16.84 2.20 13.61
CA PRO A 345 -17.12 2.86 14.89
C PRO A 345 -16.29 4.11 15.15
N LEU A 346 -15.05 4.19 14.65
CA LEU A 346 -14.18 5.35 14.83
C LEU A 346 -14.64 6.54 13.98
N VAL A 347 -15.15 6.27 12.78
CA VAL A 347 -15.77 7.29 11.92
C VAL A 347 -17.10 7.74 12.52
N GLU A 348 -17.97 6.81 12.90
CA GLU A 348 -19.30 7.12 13.46
C GLU A 348 -19.23 7.87 14.81
N SER A 349 -18.19 7.64 15.61
CA SER A 349 -17.94 8.38 16.87
C SER A 349 -17.22 9.71 16.68
N GLY A 350 -16.80 10.05 15.45
CA GLY A 350 -16.06 11.29 15.15
C GLY A 350 -14.60 11.28 15.60
N ILE A 351 -14.04 10.14 16.01
CA ILE A 351 -12.59 9.99 16.30
C ILE A 351 -11.78 10.18 15.01
N LEU A 352 -12.30 9.66 13.90
CA LEU A 352 -11.80 9.89 12.54
C LEU A 352 -12.69 10.91 11.81
N GLU A 353 -12.09 11.79 10.99
CA GLU A 353 -12.86 12.78 10.21
C GLU A 353 -13.79 12.11 9.19
N GLY A 354 -13.39 10.94 8.68
CA GLY A 354 -14.09 10.23 7.63
C GLY A 354 -13.32 8.99 7.16
N TRP A 355 -13.79 8.38 6.07
CA TRP A 355 -13.11 7.24 5.44
C TRP A 355 -11.87 7.65 4.64
N ASP A 356 -11.69 8.93 4.36
CA ASP A 356 -10.50 9.53 3.76
C ASP A 356 -9.50 10.05 4.80
N ASP A 357 -9.71 9.78 6.09
CA ASP A 357 -8.81 10.25 7.14
C ASP A 357 -7.38 9.69 6.93
N PRO A 358 -6.33 10.54 6.95
CA PRO A 358 -4.96 10.13 6.65
C PRO A 358 -4.36 9.16 7.69
N ARG A 359 -5.02 8.90 8.82
CA ARG A 359 -4.59 7.94 9.85
C ARG A 359 -4.93 6.50 9.52
N ILE A 360 -5.85 6.24 8.59
CA ILE A 360 -6.32 4.89 8.25
C ILE A 360 -5.88 4.44 6.86
N PRO A 361 -5.79 3.12 6.60
CA PRO A 361 -5.21 2.58 5.38
C PRO A 361 -6.30 2.30 4.32
N THR A 362 -7.31 3.17 4.25
CA THR A 362 -8.17 3.26 3.06
C THR A 362 -7.35 3.83 1.91
N LEU A 363 -7.66 3.47 0.65
CA LEU A 363 -6.89 4.01 -0.47
C LEU A 363 -7.01 5.54 -0.54
N ARG A 364 -8.23 6.08 -0.40
CA ARG A 364 -8.44 7.53 -0.25
C ARG A 364 -7.69 8.17 0.92
N GLY A 365 -7.63 7.53 2.10
CA GLY A 365 -6.88 8.05 3.25
C GLY A 365 -5.38 8.10 2.97
N LEU A 366 -4.84 7.06 2.36
CA LEU A 366 -3.44 7.02 1.92
C LEU A 366 -3.15 8.07 0.85
N PHE A 367 -4.04 8.25 -0.13
CA PHE A 367 -3.91 9.27 -1.17
C PHE A 367 -3.98 10.68 -0.59
N ARG A 368 -4.93 10.95 0.32
CA ARG A 368 -5.04 12.24 1.02
C ARG A 368 -3.83 12.52 1.90
N ARG A 369 -3.25 11.49 2.52
CA ARG A 369 -1.97 11.56 3.25
C ARG A 369 -0.77 11.88 2.34
N GLY A 370 -0.87 11.66 1.02
CA GLY A 370 0.22 11.88 0.07
C GLY A 370 1.05 10.63 -0.23
N ILE A 371 0.53 9.43 0.03
CA ILE A 371 1.08 8.20 -0.53
C ILE A 371 0.64 8.09 -1.98
N THR A 372 1.60 8.00 -2.91
CA THR A 372 1.30 7.94 -4.34
C THR A 372 0.74 6.56 -4.73
N PRO A 373 -0.19 6.48 -5.70
CA PRO A 373 -0.62 5.21 -6.28
C PRO A 373 0.56 4.36 -6.78
N ARG A 374 1.56 5.00 -7.40
CA ARG A 374 2.80 4.36 -7.87
C ARG A 374 3.57 3.67 -6.73
N ALA A 375 3.64 4.27 -5.54
CA ALA A 375 4.29 3.64 -4.40
C ALA A 375 3.56 2.35 -3.95
N ILE A 376 2.23 2.36 -3.95
CA ILE A 376 1.41 1.18 -3.61
C ILE A 376 1.60 0.08 -4.65
N VAL A 377 1.56 0.44 -5.94
CA VAL A 377 1.81 -0.49 -7.05
C VAL A 377 3.19 -1.15 -6.91
N ARG A 378 4.24 -0.34 -6.77
CA ARG A 378 5.61 -0.82 -6.63
C ARG A 378 5.78 -1.72 -5.41
N PHE A 379 5.18 -1.35 -4.28
CA PHE A 379 5.19 -2.16 -3.07
C PHE A 379 4.59 -3.55 -3.30
N PHE A 380 3.39 -3.64 -3.88
CA PHE A 380 2.75 -4.93 -4.13
C PHE A 380 3.43 -5.72 -5.25
N TYR A 381 4.01 -5.04 -6.24
CA TYR A 381 4.84 -5.69 -7.25
C TYR A 381 6.05 -6.39 -6.62
N GLU A 382 6.74 -5.71 -5.70
CA GLU A 382 7.90 -6.24 -4.97
C GLU A 382 7.51 -7.31 -3.94
N LEU A 383 6.34 -7.19 -3.30
CA LEU A 383 5.82 -8.20 -2.37
C LEU A 383 5.50 -9.51 -3.10
N GLY A 384 4.88 -9.41 -4.28
CA GLY A 384 4.53 -10.54 -5.13
C GLY A 384 3.37 -11.42 -4.60
N PRO A 385 2.99 -12.45 -5.38
CA PRO A 385 1.87 -13.34 -5.08
C PRO A 385 2.34 -14.50 -4.20
N SER A 386 2.55 -14.24 -2.91
CA SER A 386 2.86 -15.29 -1.91
C SER A 386 1.59 -15.81 -1.25
N LYS A 387 1.56 -17.12 -0.94
CA LYS A 387 0.56 -17.76 -0.06
C LYS A 387 0.76 -17.45 1.43
N VAL A 388 1.93 -16.92 1.79
CA VAL A 388 2.28 -16.56 3.16
C VAL A 388 1.65 -15.21 3.50
N ASP A 389 1.03 -15.13 4.67
CA ASP A 389 0.49 -13.88 5.19
C ASP A 389 1.63 -12.87 5.42
N ALA A 390 1.36 -11.60 5.17
CA ALA A 390 2.36 -10.55 5.28
C ALA A 390 1.86 -9.39 6.14
N THR A 391 2.71 -8.92 7.06
CA THR A 391 2.47 -7.67 7.78
C THR A 391 3.14 -6.53 7.02
N VAL A 392 2.34 -5.58 6.56
CA VAL A 392 2.80 -4.38 5.87
C VAL A 392 3.25 -3.36 6.91
N ASN A 393 4.51 -2.95 6.80
CA ASN A 393 5.03 -1.81 7.56
C ASN A 393 4.93 -0.55 6.68
N MET A 394 4.29 0.49 7.20
CA MET A 394 4.10 1.76 6.47
C MET A 394 5.42 2.43 6.08
N SER A 395 6.52 2.18 6.82
CA SER A 395 7.85 2.70 6.47
C SER A 395 8.38 2.11 5.17
N ALA A 396 8.00 0.87 4.80
CA ALA A 396 8.40 0.26 3.54
C ALA A 396 7.73 0.99 2.35
N ILE A 397 6.43 1.29 2.48
CA ILE A 397 5.70 2.09 1.50
C ILE A 397 6.26 3.51 1.45
N ALA A 398 6.55 4.12 2.61
CA ALA A 398 7.16 5.44 2.69
C ALA A 398 8.53 5.50 2.00
N SER A 399 9.37 4.48 2.15
CA SER A 399 10.68 4.40 1.48
C SER A 399 10.56 4.41 -0.04
N ILE A 400 9.56 3.69 -0.58
CA ILE A 400 9.26 3.69 -2.01
C ILE A 400 8.70 5.05 -2.43
N ASN A 401 7.74 5.59 -1.67
CA ASN A 401 7.12 6.88 -1.93
C ASN A 401 8.14 8.02 -1.95
N ARG A 402 9.12 7.98 -1.04
CA ARG A 402 10.25 8.92 -1.00
C ARG A 402 11.04 8.90 -2.30
N LYS A 403 11.37 7.73 -2.84
CA LYS A 403 12.11 7.62 -4.12
C LYS A 403 11.35 8.20 -5.30
N ILE A 404 10.02 8.13 -5.27
CA ILE A 404 9.15 8.69 -6.31
C ILE A 404 9.07 10.22 -6.17
N LEU A 405 8.95 10.72 -4.94
CA LEU A 405 8.69 12.14 -4.67
C LEU A 405 9.96 12.98 -4.58
N ASP A 406 11.07 12.46 -4.07
CA ASP A 406 12.30 13.24 -3.85
C ASP A 406 12.74 14.00 -5.09
N PRO A 407 12.81 13.40 -6.31
CA PRO A 407 13.27 14.11 -7.50
C PRO A 407 12.38 15.26 -7.97
N ILE A 408 11.11 15.31 -7.51
CA ILE A 408 10.10 16.26 -8.00
C ILE A 408 9.60 17.22 -6.91
N ALA A 409 9.75 16.88 -5.63
CA ALA A 409 9.23 17.67 -4.53
C ALA A 409 10.13 18.87 -4.24
N LYS A 410 9.57 20.07 -4.34
CA LYS A 410 10.26 21.30 -3.95
C LYS A 410 10.43 21.33 -2.42
N ARG A 411 11.60 21.80 -1.97
CA ARG A 411 11.94 21.92 -0.55
C ARG A 411 11.59 23.29 -0.02
N TYR A 412 10.90 23.33 1.12
CA TYR A 412 10.48 24.56 1.78
C TYR A 412 10.89 24.54 3.24
N MET A 413 11.13 25.72 3.81
CA MET A 413 11.30 25.89 5.25
C MET A 413 9.95 26.01 5.95
N PHE A 414 9.75 25.18 6.97
CA PHE A 414 8.68 25.29 7.94
C PHE A 414 9.28 25.15 9.34
N VAL A 415 8.91 26.07 10.22
CA VAL A 415 9.40 26.16 11.60
C VAL A 415 8.26 25.80 12.54
N PRO A 416 8.19 24.55 13.01
CA PRO A 416 7.21 24.14 14.01
C PRO A 416 7.58 24.69 15.39
N ASN A 417 6.57 24.97 16.22
CA ASN A 417 6.74 25.47 17.59
C ASN A 417 7.77 26.63 17.66
N PRO A 418 7.47 27.74 16.96
CA PRO A 418 8.44 28.77 16.65
C PRO A 418 8.84 29.57 17.90
N ILE A 419 10.14 29.75 18.09
CA ILE A 419 10.74 30.66 19.07
C ILE A 419 11.37 31.82 18.31
N LYS A 420 11.16 33.05 18.79
CA LYS A 420 11.77 34.24 18.18
C LYS A 420 13.27 34.24 18.45
N ALA A 421 14.05 34.51 17.42
CA ALA A 421 15.49 34.70 17.53
C ALA A 421 15.89 36.06 16.95
N LYS A 422 16.66 36.84 17.72
CA LYS A 422 17.18 38.14 17.31
C LYS A 422 18.64 38.01 16.91
N ILE A 423 19.00 38.53 15.74
CA ILE A 423 20.34 38.41 15.17
C ILE A 423 21.05 39.76 15.25
N GLU A 424 22.01 39.87 16.17
CA GLU A 424 22.92 41.00 16.28
C GLU A 424 23.95 40.99 15.13
N GLY A 425 24.17 42.14 14.51
CA GLY A 425 25.09 42.29 13.38
C GLY A 425 24.51 41.94 12.00
N LEU A 426 23.25 41.48 11.93
CA LEU A 426 22.52 41.38 10.66
C LEU A 426 21.90 42.74 10.33
N ILE A 427 22.18 43.28 9.14
CA ILE A 427 21.74 44.62 8.70
C ILE A 427 20.68 44.46 7.59
N PRO A 428 19.36 44.57 7.90
CA PRO A 428 18.30 44.49 6.89
C PRO A 428 18.29 45.71 5.95
N PRO A 429 17.76 45.57 4.70
CA PRO A 429 17.18 44.36 4.15
C PRO A 429 18.24 43.33 3.71
N VAL A 430 18.00 42.06 4.02
CA VAL A 430 18.86 40.95 3.58
C VAL A 430 18.04 39.96 2.75
N VAL A 431 18.64 39.43 1.69
CA VAL A 431 18.01 38.40 0.86
C VAL A 431 18.75 37.08 1.06
N ALA A 432 18.06 36.10 1.63
CA ALA A 432 18.55 34.73 1.72
C ALA A 432 18.32 33.99 0.39
N GLN A 433 19.29 33.16 0.01
CA GLN A 433 19.26 32.35 -1.20
C GLN A 433 19.15 30.89 -0.79
N VAL A 434 17.96 30.31 -0.95
CA VAL A 434 17.66 28.93 -0.55
C VAL A 434 17.46 28.08 -1.79
N GLU A 435 18.20 26.98 -1.90
CA GLU A 435 18.03 26.03 -3.01
C GLU A 435 16.65 25.39 -2.96
N VAL A 436 15.94 25.41 -4.09
CA VAL A 436 14.60 24.81 -4.20
C VAL A 436 14.69 23.28 -4.10
N HIS A 437 15.81 22.70 -4.54
CA HIS A 437 16.11 21.28 -4.46
C HIS A 437 17.64 21.04 -4.55
N PRO A 438 18.26 20.26 -3.64
CA PRO A 438 19.26 19.23 -3.89
C PRO A 438 20.08 19.39 -5.16
N ASP A 439 19.54 18.72 -6.16
CA ASP A 439 20.13 18.53 -7.48
C ASP A 439 19.73 19.62 -8.49
N SER A 440 19.03 20.67 -8.06
CA SER A 440 18.65 21.81 -8.89
C SER A 440 19.59 22.99 -8.67
N LYS A 441 19.85 23.73 -9.76
CA LYS A 441 20.53 25.04 -9.68
C LYS A 441 19.57 26.17 -9.30
N GLU A 442 18.27 25.90 -9.26
CA GLU A 442 17.24 26.89 -8.93
C GLU A 442 17.32 27.28 -7.44
N ARG A 443 17.33 28.59 -7.21
CA ARG A 443 17.31 29.18 -5.88
C ARG A 443 16.09 30.07 -5.74
N ARG A 444 15.48 30.00 -4.56
CA ARG A 444 14.41 30.87 -4.12
C ARG A 444 14.98 31.93 -3.20
N GLU A 445 14.53 33.17 -3.44
CA GLU A 445 14.89 34.32 -2.63
C GLU A 445 13.90 34.49 -1.47
N ILE A 446 14.42 34.70 -0.27
CA ILE A 446 13.62 35.05 0.91
C ILE A 446 14.15 36.37 1.45
N ARG A 447 13.36 37.42 1.29
CA ARG A 447 13.67 38.76 1.78
C ARG A 447 13.30 38.91 3.26
N LEU A 448 14.26 39.37 4.05
CA LEU A 448 14.11 39.77 5.44
C LEU A 448 14.26 41.29 5.54
N ASP A 449 13.24 41.97 6.05
CA ASP A 449 13.23 43.42 6.32
C ASP A 449 13.46 43.72 7.83
N GLU A 450 13.83 42.68 8.59
CA GLU A 450 14.10 42.72 10.02
C GLU A 450 15.29 41.81 10.37
N ASN A 451 15.82 41.98 11.58
CA ASN A 451 16.87 41.11 12.13
C ASN A 451 16.31 40.05 13.09
N GLU A 452 15.01 39.80 13.05
CA GLU A 452 14.32 38.80 13.86
C GLU A 452 13.79 37.69 12.94
N ILE A 453 13.97 36.45 13.36
CA ILE A 453 13.46 35.25 12.67
C ILE A 453 12.77 34.33 13.67
N PHE A 454 12.00 33.37 13.17
CA PHE A 454 11.58 32.21 13.95
C PHE A 454 12.50 31.03 13.68
N ILE A 455 12.86 30.32 14.75
CA ILE A 455 13.55 29.02 14.72
C ILE A 455 12.76 28.00 15.54
N ALA A 456 12.95 26.71 15.29
CA ALA A 456 12.16 25.67 15.95
C ALA A 456 12.61 25.50 17.41
N SER A 457 11.69 25.35 18.35
CA SER A 457 12.05 25.11 19.76
C SER A 457 12.93 23.88 19.95
N SER A 458 12.69 22.81 19.17
CA SER A 458 13.51 21.59 19.18
C SER A 458 14.96 21.83 18.72
N ASP A 459 15.22 22.91 17.98
CA ASP A 459 16.59 23.25 17.59
C ASP A 459 17.41 23.84 18.74
N LEU A 460 16.74 24.28 19.81
CA LEU A 460 17.34 24.83 21.03
C LEU A 460 17.78 23.76 22.03
N GLU A 461 17.27 22.53 21.91
CA GLU A 461 17.63 21.44 22.80
C GLU A 461 19.15 21.17 22.72
N GLY A 462 19.82 21.35 23.86
CA GLY A 462 21.26 21.14 24.00
C GLY A 462 22.14 22.30 23.52
N LEU A 463 21.57 23.39 22.98
CA LEU A 463 22.34 24.58 22.61
C LEU A 463 22.78 25.37 23.83
N LYS A 464 24.01 25.88 23.77
CA LYS A 464 24.64 26.71 24.79
C LYS A 464 25.19 28.00 24.18
N ALA A 465 25.39 29.00 25.02
CA ALA A 465 26.11 30.20 24.62
C ALA A 465 27.51 29.83 24.10
N GLY A 466 27.89 30.38 22.95
CA GLY A 466 29.14 30.07 22.24
C GLY A 466 29.00 29.04 21.13
N ASP A 467 27.88 28.29 21.06
CA ASP A 467 27.67 27.33 19.97
C ASP A 467 27.46 28.04 18.62
N GLU A 468 27.92 27.40 17.54
CA GLU A 468 27.81 27.90 16.16
C GLU A 468 26.69 27.18 15.39
N LEU A 469 25.87 27.95 14.69
CA LEU A 469 24.76 27.48 13.87
C LEU A 469 24.84 28.07 12.45
N ARG A 470 24.34 27.33 11.46
CA ARG A 470 24.09 27.86 10.12
C ARG A 470 22.60 28.07 9.90
N LEU A 471 22.20 29.31 9.66
CA LEU A 471 20.88 29.64 9.14
C LEU A 471 20.86 29.35 7.63
N ARG A 472 20.06 28.37 7.22
CA ARG A 472 20.02 27.89 5.82
C ARG A 472 19.80 29.05 4.84
N GLY A 473 20.68 29.18 3.85
CA GLY A 473 20.63 30.22 2.83
C GLY A 473 20.90 31.66 3.29
N LEU A 474 21.14 31.88 4.60
CA LEU A 474 21.35 33.20 5.19
C LEU A 474 22.81 33.35 5.66
N VAL A 475 23.11 33.13 6.95
CA VAL A 475 24.44 33.37 7.56
C VAL A 475 24.78 32.34 8.66
N ASN A 476 26.05 32.24 9.02
CA ASN A 476 26.48 31.62 10.29
C ASN A 476 26.22 32.57 11.45
N VAL A 477 25.79 32.01 12.57
CA VAL A 477 25.54 32.73 13.82
C VAL A 477 26.09 32.00 15.03
N THR A 478 26.65 32.76 15.97
CA THR A 478 27.01 32.30 17.31
C THR A 478 25.84 32.52 18.26
N VAL A 479 25.51 31.50 19.07
CA VAL A 479 24.50 31.60 20.13
C VAL A 479 25.03 32.47 21.27
N ARG A 480 24.29 33.52 21.65
CA ARG A 480 24.63 34.40 22.78
C ARG A 480 23.89 34.01 24.05
N SER A 481 22.59 33.78 23.93
CA SER A 481 21.75 33.31 25.03
C SER A 481 20.56 32.54 24.49
N VAL A 482 20.14 31.52 25.24
CA VAL A 482 18.94 30.71 24.96
C VAL A 482 18.00 30.90 26.13
N ASN A 483 16.90 31.63 25.92
CA ASN A 483 15.82 31.76 26.89
C ASN A 483 14.58 31.00 26.36
N PRO A 484 13.60 30.68 27.24
CA PRO A 484 12.40 29.96 26.82
C PRO A 484 11.61 30.65 25.69
N ASP A 485 11.55 31.99 25.71
CA ASP A 485 10.70 32.77 24.79
C ASP A 485 11.50 33.49 23.68
N GLU A 486 12.83 33.60 23.83
CA GLU A 486 13.68 34.33 22.90
C GLU A 486 15.12 33.80 22.88
N VAL A 487 15.71 33.78 21.69
CA VAL A 487 17.11 33.39 21.49
C VAL A 487 17.89 34.59 20.95
N SER A 488 19.03 34.89 21.57
CA SER A 488 19.95 35.92 21.07
C SER A 488 21.07 35.27 20.27
N LEU A 489 21.23 35.72 19.03
CA LEU A 489 22.22 35.25 18.07
C LEU A 489 23.09 36.43 17.64
N ARG A 490 24.34 36.18 17.28
CA ARG A 490 25.22 37.17 16.65
C ARG A 490 25.77 36.61 15.35
N VAL A 491 25.84 37.41 14.29
CA VAL A 491 26.51 37.00 13.04
C VAL A 491 27.96 36.60 13.36
N SER A 492 28.34 35.38 12.98
CA SER A 492 29.68 34.86 13.24
C SER A 492 30.72 35.61 12.41
N GLU A 493 31.89 35.85 12.98
CA GLU A 493 33.02 36.48 12.28
C GLU A 493 33.49 35.62 11.10
N GLU A 494 33.48 34.29 11.26
CA GLU A 494 33.79 33.34 10.20
C GLU A 494 32.52 32.72 9.58
N GLN A 495 32.33 32.94 8.28
CA GLN A 495 31.17 32.42 7.53
C GLN A 495 31.43 31.05 6.88
N ARG A 496 32.65 30.50 7.02
CA ARG A 496 33.07 29.20 6.45
C ARG A 496 33.43 28.17 7.52
N VAL A 497 32.61 28.07 8.56
CA VAL A 497 32.78 27.04 9.59
C VAL A 497 32.28 25.68 9.08
N LYS A 498 33.15 24.66 9.09
CA LYS A 498 32.77 23.28 8.74
C LYS A 498 32.12 22.59 9.94
N GLY A 499 31.14 21.72 9.70
CA GLY A 499 30.54 20.87 10.73
C GLY A 499 29.49 21.54 11.62
N VAL A 500 29.03 22.76 11.29
CA VAL A 500 27.98 23.44 12.05
C VAL A 500 26.59 22.88 11.76
N LYS A 501 25.73 22.85 12.79
CA LYS A 501 24.33 22.44 12.67
C LYS A 501 23.59 23.42 11.76
N ILE A 502 23.04 22.94 10.64
CA ILE A 502 22.25 23.75 9.69
C ILE A 502 20.78 23.66 10.05
N ILE A 503 20.16 24.81 10.34
CA ILE A 503 18.75 24.90 10.73
C ILE A 503 17.92 25.69 9.72
N GLN A 504 16.63 25.34 9.62
CA GLN A 504 15.63 26.11 8.91
C GLN A 504 15.11 27.25 9.80
N TRP A 505 14.59 28.29 9.17
CA TRP A 505 14.04 29.47 9.85
C TRP A 505 12.89 30.04 9.02
N ALA A 506 12.09 30.93 9.61
CA ALA A 506 11.01 31.64 8.94
C ALA A 506 11.05 33.14 9.30
N PRO A 507 10.70 34.05 8.37
CA PRO A 507 10.57 35.48 8.69
C PRO A 507 9.51 35.73 9.76
N VAL A 508 9.71 36.74 10.61
CA VAL A 508 8.71 37.12 11.61
C VAL A 508 7.57 37.94 10.97
N LYS A 509 7.90 38.92 10.11
CA LYS A 509 6.88 39.77 9.47
C LYS A 509 6.20 39.11 8.28
N ASN A 510 7.00 38.54 7.38
CA ASN A 510 6.51 38.01 6.10
C ASN A 510 6.24 36.49 6.10
N GLY A 511 6.50 35.84 7.25
CA GLY A 511 6.28 34.40 7.44
C GLY A 511 4.84 34.00 7.20
N VAL A 512 4.64 32.76 6.76
CA VAL A 512 3.31 32.21 6.47
C VAL A 512 2.90 31.32 7.62
N PRO A 513 1.86 31.65 8.39
CA PRO A 513 1.35 30.75 9.41
C PRO A 513 0.82 29.48 8.76
N ALA A 514 1.27 28.33 9.26
CA ALA A 514 0.91 27.03 8.74
C ALA A 514 0.78 26.00 9.87
N ARG A 515 0.04 24.94 9.59
CA ARG A 515 -0.14 23.79 10.46
C ARG A 515 0.32 22.52 9.76
N LEU A 516 0.91 21.60 10.51
CA LEU A 516 1.29 20.28 10.04
C LEU A 516 0.58 19.22 10.88
N PHE A 517 -0.38 18.53 10.26
CA PHE A 517 -1.03 17.34 10.79
C PHE A 517 -0.07 16.16 10.66
N VAL A 518 0.26 15.52 11.77
CA VAL A 518 1.15 14.36 11.84
C VAL A 518 0.33 13.13 12.26
N PRO A 519 -0.02 12.22 11.33
CA PRO A 519 -0.75 11.00 11.67
C PRO A 519 0.14 10.05 12.49
N GLU A 520 -0.33 9.59 13.66
CA GLU A 520 0.42 8.66 14.52
C GLU A 520 -0.26 7.30 14.62
N SER A 521 -1.56 7.28 14.87
CA SER A 521 -2.37 6.07 14.94
C SER A 521 -3.80 6.39 14.51
N PRO A 522 -4.68 5.38 14.33
CA PRO A 522 -6.11 5.64 14.14
C PRO A 522 -6.76 6.48 15.26
N TYR A 523 -6.12 6.58 16.42
CA TYR A 523 -6.66 7.25 17.61
C TYR A 523 -5.97 8.57 17.94
N SER A 524 -4.78 8.82 17.38
CA SER A 524 -3.96 9.96 17.74
C SER A 524 -3.28 10.60 16.54
N PHE A 525 -3.09 11.91 16.65
CA PHE A 525 -2.29 12.72 15.75
C PHE A 525 -1.66 13.86 16.55
N ARG A 526 -0.58 14.44 16.01
CA ARG A 526 -0.06 15.71 16.48
C ARG A 526 -0.40 16.81 15.49
N MET A 527 -0.69 18.00 16.01
CA MET A 527 -0.86 19.21 15.22
C MET A 527 0.27 20.17 15.56
N LEU A 528 1.20 20.36 14.62
CA LEU A 528 2.31 21.29 14.80
C LEU A 528 1.96 22.63 14.17
N GLY A 529 1.78 23.67 14.99
CA GLY A 529 1.63 25.04 14.51
C GLY A 529 2.99 25.69 14.27
N GLY A 530 3.09 26.56 13.27
CA GLY A 530 4.35 27.22 12.97
C GLY A 530 4.26 28.27 11.88
N TYR A 531 5.44 28.72 11.45
CA TYR A 531 5.58 29.64 10.32
C TYR A 531 6.50 29.02 9.28
N GLY A 532 6.19 29.21 8.00
CA GLY A 532 7.09 28.88 6.90
C GLY A 532 7.45 30.09 6.05
N GLU A 533 8.25 29.83 5.03
CA GLU A 533 8.70 30.86 4.09
C GLU A 533 7.54 31.45 3.25
N PRO A 534 7.69 32.68 2.72
CA PRO A 534 6.63 33.36 1.97
C PRO A 534 6.04 32.56 0.80
N ALA A 535 6.87 31.74 0.14
CA ALA A 535 6.47 30.92 -1.00
C ALA A 535 5.48 29.81 -0.66
N LEU A 536 5.23 29.52 0.63
CA LEU A 536 4.16 28.60 1.01
C LEU A 536 2.77 29.08 0.56
N ARG A 537 2.57 30.39 0.34
CA ARG A 537 1.30 30.96 -0.18
C ARG A 537 0.97 30.48 -1.59
N GLU A 538 1.97 30.05 -2.35
CA GLU A 538 1.83 29.69 -3.77
C GLU A 538 1.49 28.21 -3.96
N ILE A 539 1.69 27.38 -2.93
CA ILE A 539 1.45 25.93 -2.99
C ILE A 539 -0.04 25.66 -3.19
N ARG A 540 -0.36 24.75 -4.12
CA ARG A 540 -1.74 24.38 -4.46
C ARG A 540 -2.23 23.24 -3.58
N GLU A 541 -3.54 23.20 -3.31
CA GLU A 541 -4.13 22.07 -2.58
C GLU A 541 -3.85 20.76 -3.32
N GLY A 542 -3.44 19.75 -2.57
CA GLY A 542 -2.99 18.47 -3.08
C GLY A 542 -1.54 18.39 -3.55
N GLU A 543 -0.82 19.51 -3.63
CA GLU A 543 0.60 19.52 -4.02
C GLU A 543 1.49 18.90 -2.94
N MET A 544 2.47 18.09 -3.38
CA MET A 544 3.47 17.47 -2.52
C MET A 544 4.70 18.38 -2.40
N VAL A 545 5.15 18.58 -1.18
CA VAL A 545 6.36 19.34 -0.85
C VAL A 545 7.24 18.56 0.12
N GLN A 546 8.49 18.97 0.26
CA GLN A 546 9.35 18.48 1.34
C GLN A 546 9.67 19.62 2.30
N PHE A 547 9.26 19.48 3.56
CA PHE A 547 9.73 20.36 4.61
C PHE A 547 11.12 19.93 5.06
N VAL A 548 12.07 20.85 4.92
CA VAL A 548 13.48 20.60 5.25
C VAL A 548 13.61 20.09 6.69
N ARG A 549 14.30 18.96 6.87
CA ARG A 549 14.51 18.28 8.16
C ARG A 549 13.24 17.77 8.85
N ILE A 550 12.09 17.75 8.16
CA ILE A 550 10.83 17.25 8.70
C ILE A 550 10.31 16.08 7.88
N GLY A 551 10.23 16.21 6.56
CA GLY A 551 9.73 15.15 5.68
C GLY A 551 8.85 15.64 4.55
N PHE A 552 8.22 14.72 3.83
CA PHE A 552 7.29 14.99 2.75
C PHE A 552 5.91 15.30 3.32
N ALA A 553 5.28 16.35 2.82
CA ALA A 553 3.97 16.78 3.23
C ALA A 553 3.10 17.14 2.02
N ARG A 554 1.78 16.95 2.17
CA ARG A 554 0.78 17.33 1.17
C ARG A 554 -0.01 18.52 1.69
N LEU A 555 -0.23 19.55 0.89
CA LEU A 555 -1.15 20.62 1.29
C LEU A 555 -2.60 20.08 1.27
N ASP A 556 -3.27 20.05 2.41
CA ASP A 556 -4.65 19.53 2.53
C ASP A 556 -5.69 20.64 2.38
N ARG A 557 -5.48 21.79 3.03
CA ARG A 557 -6.42 22.93 3.06
C ARG A 557 -5.66 24.25 3.09
N ARG A 558 -6.18 25.30 2.46
CA ARG A 558 -5.55 26.64 2.44
C ARG A 558 -5.92 27.59 3.57
N ASP A 559 -7.09 27.43 4.19
CA ASP A 559 -7.54 28.33 5.25
C ASP A 559 -8.01 27.57 6.53
N PRO A 560 -7.19 27.53 7.60
CA PRO A 560 -5.77 27.93 7.61
C PRO A 560 -4.91 26.94 6.81
N LEU A 561 -3.73 27.39 6.36
CA LEU A 561 -2.80 26.58 5.57
C LEU A 561 -2.39 25.33 6.38
N THR A 562 -2.91 24.16 5.99
CA THR A 562 -2.78 22.91 6.75
C THR A 562 -2.22 21.83 5.84
N PHE A 563 -1.04 21.34 6.20
CA PHE A 563 -0.36 20.24 5.54
C PHE A 563 -0.58 18.93 6.30
N ILE A 564 -0.59 17.81 5.61
CA ILE A 564 -0.51 16.47 6.19
C ILE A 564 0.89 15.93 5.97
N LEU A 565 1.57 15.49 7.04
CA LEU A 565 2.82 14.76 6.93
C LEU A 565 2.54 13.39 6.30
N SER A 566 3.13 13.15 5.14
CA SER A 566 3.07 11.87 4.45
C SER A 566 3.98 10.87 5.14
N HIS A 567 5.27 11.19 5.15
CA HIS A 567 6.37 10.42 5.74
C HIS A 567 7.59 11.33 5.91
N ASP A 568 8.50 10.93 6.79
CA ASP A 568 9.78 11.57 7.05
C ASP A 568 10.80 11.40 5.92
#